data_AF-A0A5X0ZGQ3-F1
#
_entry.id   AF-A0A5X0ZGQ3-F1
#
_cell.length_a   1.000
_cell.length_b   1.000
_cell.length_c   1.000
_cell.angle_alpha   90.00
_cell.angle_beta   90.00
_cell.angle_gamma   90.00
#
_symmetry.space_group_name_H-M   'P 1'
#
loop_
_entity.id
_entity.type
_entity.pdbx_description
1 polymer ?
#
loop_
_entity_poly.entity_id
_entity_poly.type
_entity_poly.pdbx_seq_one_letter_code
_entity_poly.pdbx_strand_id
1 'polypeptide(L)' 'GELTRAAACYARHVSARGGIYAENPAAYQAEGVPDDWPWAEEWWKPASPYRDLEKAGALILAEMERINRATVSSEEE' A
#
# COMPACT_ATOMS: atom_id res chain seq x y z
N GLY A 1 11.10 5.21 1.12
CA GLY A 1 10.01 6.05 1.63
C GLY A 1 8.79 6.06 0.73
N GLU A 2 8.95 5.95 -0.60
CA GLU A 2 7.82 5.77 -1.52
C GLU A 2 7.03 4.48 -1.22
N LEU A 3 7.72 3.37 -0.89
CA LEU A 3 7.06 2.12 -0.47
C LEU A 3 6.13 2.32 0.74
N THR A 4 6.56 3.09 1.75
CA THR A 4 5.74 3.43 2.91
C THR A 4 4.51 4.26 2.54
N ARG A 5 4.67 5.24 1.65
CA ARG A 5 3.55 6.06 1.15
C ARG A 5 2.54 5.24 0.37
N ALA A 6 3.00 4.36 -0.51
CA ALA A 6 2.15 3.42 -1.22
C ALA A 6 1.42 2.46 -0.27
N ALA A 7 2.10 1.92 0.74
CA ALA A 7 1.48 1.07 1.75
C ALA A 7 0.39 1.80 2.54
N ALA A 8 0.65 3.05 2.95
CA ALA A 8 -0.32 3.88 3.66
C ALA A 8 -1.58 4.16 2.81
N CYS A 9 -1.41 4.34 1.50
CA CYS A 9 -2.53 4.52 0.57
C CYS A 9 -3.45 3.28 0.56
N TYR A 10 -2.89 2.07 0.45
CA TYR A 10 -3.68 0.84 0.52
C TYR A 10 -4.34 0.66 1.89
N ALA A 11 -3.62 0.88 2.99
CA ALA A 11 -4.19 0.75 4.33
C ALA A 11 -5.34 1.74 4.58
N ARG A 12 -5.18 2.99 4.14
CA ARG A 12 -6.22 4.03 4.22
C ARG A 12 -7.44 3.67 3.37
N HIS A 13 -7.23 3.16 2.16
CA HIS A 13 -8.31 2.70 1.29
C HIS A 13 -9.17 1.63 1.98
N VAL A 14 -8.51 0.63 2.58
CA VAL A 14 -9.19 -0.43 3.35
C VAL A 14 -9.92 0.15 4.57
N SER A 15 -9.31 1.08 5.29
CA SER A 15 -9.96 1.74 6.44
C SER A 15 -11.19 2.56 6.04
N ALA A 16 -11.15 3.23 4.89
CA ALA A 16 -12.22 4.12 4.45
C ALA A 16 -13.39 3.35 3.81
N ARG A 17 -13.11 2.27 3.08
CA ARG A 17 -14.11 1.58 2.25
C ARG A 17 -14.30 0.11 2.59
N GLY A 18 -13.56 -0.43 3.56
CA GLY A 18 -13.63 -1.84 3.94
C GLY A 18 -15.04 -2.32 4.32
N GLY A 19 -15.84 -1.44 4.93
CA GLY A 19 -17.24 -1.73 5.26
C GLY A 19 -18.16 -1.82 4.03
N ILE A 20 -17.87 -1.07 2.96
CA ILE A 20 -18.69 -1.01 1.75
C ILE A 20 -18.42 -2.23 0.86
N TYR A 21 -17.25 -2.88 0.96
CA TYR A 21 -16.89 -4.02 0.11
C TYR A 21 -17.89 -5.18 0.19
N ALA A 22 -18.46 -5.46 1.37
CA ALA A 22 -19.45 -6.52 1.55
C ALA A 22 -20.79 -6.23 0.84
N GLU A 23 -21.15 -4.95 0.73
CA GLU A 23 -22.40 -4.50 0.13
C GLU A 23 -22.25 -4.19 -1.37
N ASN A 24 -21.11 -3.60 -1.75
CA ASN A 24 -20.82 -3.18 -3.11
C ASN A 24 -19.31 -3.22 -3.42
N PRO A 25 -18.80 -4.37 -3.91
CA PRO A 25 -17.40 -4.52 -4.32
C PRO A 25 -16.98 -3.55 -5.44
N ALA A 26 -17.90 -3.18 -6.33
CA ALA A 26 -17.60 -2.24 -7.41
C ALA A 26 -17.36 -0.82 -6.87
N ALA A 27 -18.11 -0.39 -5.86
CA ALA A 27 -17.92 0.91 -5.21
C ALA A 27 -16.65 0.99 -4.35
N TYR A 28 -16.12 -0.16 -3.91
CA TYR A 28 -14.80 -0.26 -3.32
C TYR A 28 -13.72 0.01 -4.37
N GLN A 29 -13.78 -0.69 -5.51
CA GLN A 29 -12.78 -0.60 -6.58
C GLN A 29 -12.84 0.70 -7.39
N ALA A 30 -13.97 1.41 -7.35
CA ALA A 30 -14.17 2.66 -8.08
C ALA A 30 -13.51 3.89 -7.43
N GLU A 31 -12.80 3.74 -6.29
CA GLU A 31 -12.07 4.86 -5.72
C GLU A 31 -10.90 5.28 -6.62
N GLY A 32 -10.81 6.59 -6.87
CA GLY A 32 -9.70 7.19 -7.59
C GLY A 32 -8.36 7.01 -6.88
N VAL A 33 -7.29 7.36 -7.57
CA VAL A 33 -5.94 7.28 -7.03
C VAL A 33 -5.78 8.28 -5.88
N PRO A 34 -5.30 7.87 -4.69
CA PRO A 34 -5.05 8.80 -3.61
C PRO A 34 -3.94 9.80 -3.95
N ASP A 35 -4.08 11.06 -3.51
CA ASP A 35 -3.10 12.14 -3.79
C ASP A 35 -1.66 11.81 -3.32
N ASP A 36 -1.55 11.00 -2.27
CA ASP A 36 -0.27 10.59 -1.69
C ASP A 36 0.37 9.37 -2.39
N TRP A 37 -0.29 8.83 -3.41
CA TRP A 37 0.20 7.68 -4.16
C TRP A 37 1.47 8.06 -4.94
N PRO A 38 2.60 7.37 -4.72
CA PRO A 38 3.89 7.80 -5.25
C PRO A 38 4.19 7.32 -6.68
N TRP A 39 3.34 6.46 -7.25
CA TRP A 39 3.57 5.86 -8.57
C TRP A 39 2.52 6.30 -9.58
N ALA A 40 2.70 5.90 -10.84
CA ALA A 40 1.73 6.18 -11.87
C ALA A 40 0.34 5.62 -11.51
N GLU A 41 -0.69 6.39 -11.85
CA GLU A 41 -2.09 6.10 -11.51
C GLU A 41 -2.55 4.73 -12.01
N GLU A 42 -2.00 4.26 -13.13
CA GLU A 42 -2.28 2.95 -13.72
C GLU A 42 -1.89 1.76 -12.81
N TRP A 43 -1.02 1.98 -11.81
CA TRP A 43 -0.58 0.97 -10.84
C TRP A 43 -1.51 0.91 -9.63
N TRP A 44 -2.38 1.89 -9.45
CA TRP A 44 -3.39 1.88 -8.41
C TRP A 44 -4.55 0.98 -8.82
N LYS A 45 -4.59 -0.22 -8.25
CA LYS A 45 -5.63 -1.22 -8.51
C LYS A 45 -6.08 -1.85 -7.19
N PRO A 46 -6.98 -1.19 -6.45
CA PRO A 46 -7.60 -1.80 -5.27
C PRO A 46 -8.41 -3.03 -5.71
N ALA A 47 -8.37 -4.09 -4.91
CA ALA A 47 -8.99 -5.37 -5.27
C ALA A 47 -10.01 -5.80 -4.22
N SER A 48 -9.54 -6.03 -3.00
CA SER A 48 -10.37 -6.38 -1.85
C SER A 48 -9.66 -5.96 -0.57
N PRO A 49 -10.41 -5.75 0.54
CA PRO A 49 -9.83 -5.33 1.81
C PRO A 49 -8.62 -6.17 2.24
N TYR A 50 -8.74 -7.50 2.14
CA TYR A 50 -7.65 -8.42 2.49
C TYR A 50 -6.46 -8.30 1.54
N ARG A 51 -6.70 -8.28 0.22
CA ARG A 51 -5.62 -8.19 -0.78
C ARG A 51 -4.88 -6.86 -0.72
N ASP A 52 -5.58 -5.78 -0.39
CA ASP A 52 -4.96 -4.47 -0.30
C ASP A 52 -4.16 -4.33 1.00
N LEU A 53 -4.59 -4.95 2.10
CA LEU A 53 -3.74 -5.10 3.30
C LEU A 53 -2.52 -5.99 3.05
N GLU A 54 -2.67 -7.08 2.28
CA GLU A 54 -1.55 -7.94 1.87
C GLU A 54 -0.50 -7.14 1.09
N LYS A 55 -0.93 -6.33 0.11
CA LYS A 55 -0.05 -5.40 -0.63
C LYS A 55 0.59 -4.38 0.31
N ALA A 56 -0.18 -3.75 1.19
CA ALA A 56 0.35 -2.79 2.15
C ALA A 56 1.44 -3.40 3.04
N GLY A 57 1.20 -4.62 3.55
CA GLY A 57 2.16 -5.38 4.34
C GLY A 57 3.44 -5.71 3.56
N ALA A 58 3.30 -6.19 2.32
CA ALA A 58 4.45 -6.48 1.46
C ALA A 58 5.31 -5.23 1.18
N LEU A 59 4.68 -4.07 0.97
CA LEU A 59 5.36 -2.80 0.74
C LEU A 59 6.09 -2.30 1.99
N ILE A 60 5.48 -2.44 3.18
CA ILE A 60 6.14 -2.13 4.45
C ILE A 60 7.34 -3.04 4.65
N LEU A 61 7.17 -4.34 4.45
CA LEU A 61 8.25 -5.32 4.58
C LEU A 61 9.41 -4.98 3.63
N ALA A 62 9.12 -4.66 2.37
CA ALA A 62 10.13 -4.25 1.40
C ALA A 62 10.89 -2.98 1.82
N GLU A 63 10.21 -1.98 2.40
CA GLU A 63 10.88 -0.79 2.93
C GLU A 63 11.75 -1.14 4.14
N MET A 64 11.28 -2.00 5.05
CA MET A 64 12.06 -2.48 6.19
C MET A 64 13.32 -3.21 5.72
N GLU A 65 13.22 -4.10 4.73
CA GLU A 65 14.36 -4.79 4.13
C GLU A 65 15.34 -3.82 3.48
N ARG A 66 14.84 -2.78 2.79
CA ARG A 66 15.68 -1.73 2.20
C ARG A 66 16.46 -0.97 3.27
N ILE A 67 15.79 -0.59 4.36
CA ILE A 67 16.43 0.10 5.51
C ILE A 67 17.47 -0.83 6.14
N ASN A 68 17.09 -2.08 6.43
CA ASN A 68 17.96 -3.07 7.05
C ASN A 68 19.21 -3.35 6.21
N ARG A 69 19.07 -3.41 4.88
CA ARG A 69 20.22 -3.58 3.97
C ARG A 69 21.15 -2.36 3.99
N ALA A 70 20.58 -1.16 4.06
CA ALA A 70 21.37 0.07 4.15
C ALA A 70 22.12 0.19 5.48
N THR A 71 21.53 -0.29 6.58
CA THR A 71 22.19 -0.28 7.91
C THR A 71 23.27 -1.35 8.02
N VAL A 72 23.03 -2.57 7.55
CA VAL A 72 24.03 -3.65 7.55
C VAL A 72 25.24 -3.29 6.68
N SER A 73 25.02 -2.64 5.53
CA SER A 73 26.12 -2.17 4.67
C SER A 73 26.94 -1.04 5.30
N SER A 74 26.44 -0.33 6.30
CA SER A 74 27.15 0.76 6.98
C SER A 74 27.91 0.32 8.23
N GLU A 75 27.69 -0.91 8.70
CA GLU A 75 28.38 -1.48 9.87
C GLU A 75 29.63 -2.29 9.48
N GLU A 76 29.86 -2.54 8.18
CA GLU A 76 31.03 -3.25 7.64
C GLU A 76 32.15 -2.32 7.12
N GLU A 77 32.03 -1.00 7.29
CA GLU A 77 33.05 0.03 7.00
C GLU A 77 33.69 0.60 8.28
#